data_AF-A0A1R2ANB4-F1
#
_entry.id   AF-A0A1R2ANB4-F1
#
_cell.length_a   1.000
_cell.length_b   1.000
_cell.length_c   1.000
_cell.angle_alpha   90.00
_cell.angle_beta   90.00
_cell.angle_gamma   90.00
#
_symmetry.space_group_name_H-M   'P 1'
#
loop_
_entity.id
_entity.type
_entity.pdbx_description
1 polymer ?
#
loop_
_entity_poly.entity_id
_entity_poly.type
_entity_poly.pdbx_seq_one_letter_code
_entity_poly.pdbx_strand_id
1 'polypeptide(L)'
;MDLSDQQLDDVLLVKKVSEILQEKEIDLIHSVINVMGKDFCIQTMKKVQDIQEQGGLDKKNGGKRTPGGVFFCLVRDNCTKEENAKIFKKQNIEKRRRYVARKKIMLKLAKLDLV
;
A
#
# COMPACT_ATOMS: atom_id res chain seq x y z
N MET A 1 -12.43 -11.01 -27.53
CA MET A 1 -12.62 -11.24 -26.08
C MET A 1 -13.30 -10.01 -25.54
N ASP A 2 -14.48 -10.21 -24.97
CA ASP A 2 -15.45 -9.16 -24.68
C ASP A 2 -15.00 -8.32 -23.48
N LEU A 3 -15.28 -7.02 -23.49
CA LEU A 3 -14.89 -6.09 -22.40
C LEU A 3 -15.54 -6.48 -21.05
N SER A 4 -16.66 -7.22 -21.08
CA SER A 4 -17.36 -7.74 -19.91
C SER A 4 -16.58 -8.84 -19.18
N ASP A 5 -15.89 -9.72 -19.92
CA ASP A 5 -15.17 -10.85 -19.34
C ASP A 5 -13.91 -10.38 -18.59
N GLN A 6 -13.26 -9.34 -19.14
CA GLN A 6 -12.05 -8.77 -18.54
C GLN A 6 -12.33 -8.06 -17.21
N GLN A 7 -13.47 -7.35 -17.12
CA GLN A 7 -13.90 -6.67 -15.90
C GLN A 7 -14.31 -7.66 -14.80
N LEU A 8 -14.93 -8.79 -15.17
CA LEU A 8 -15.28 -9.84 -14.22
C LEU A 8 -14.03 -10.49 -13.61
N ASP A 9 -13.00 -10.72 -14.43
CA ASP A 9 -11.71 -11.26 -13.98
C ASP A 9 -10.98 -10.31 -13.00
N ASP A 10 -11.05 -8.99 -13.23
CA ASP A 10 -10.47 -8.00 -12.30
C ASP A 10 -11.16 -7.99 -10.94
N VAL A 11 -12.48 -8.04 -10.90
CA VAL A 11 -13.25 -8.05 -9.65
C VAL A 11 -12.92 -9.31 -8.84
N LEU A 12 -12.85 -10.47 -9.50
CA LEU A 12 -12.49 -11.74 -8.85
C LEU A 12 -11.04 -11.73 -8.34
N LEU A 13 -10.10 -11.20 -9.13
CA LEU A 13 -8.71 -11.05 -8.71
C LEU A 13 -8.57 -10.14 -7.49
N VAL A 14 -9.21 -8.97 -7.52
CA VAL A 14 -9.20 -8.00 -6.43
C VAL A 14 -9.73 -8.62 -5.13
N LYS A 15 -10.84 -9.36 -5.21
CA LYS A 15 -11.41 -10.06 -4.05
C LYS A 15 -10.46 -11.13 -3.50
N LYS A 16 -9.85 -11.94 -4.37
CA LYS A 16 -8.89 -12.97 -3.96
C LYS A 16 -7.66 -12.35 -3.29
N VAL A 17 -7.13 -11.27 -3.86
CA VAL A 17 -5.97 -10.56 -3.31
C VAL A 17 -6.33 -9.91 -1.96
N SER A 18 -7.51 -9.32 -1.81
CA SER A 18 -7.92 -8.69 -0.54
C SER A 18 -8.07 -9.72 0.59
N GLU A 19 -8.62 -10.89 0.30
CA GLU A 19 -8.76 -12.00 1.24
C GLU A 19 -7.38 -12.51 1.72
N ILE A 20 -6.45 -12.75 0.78
CA ILE A 20 -5.10 -13.23 1.09
C ILE A 20 -4.29 -12.21 1.88
N LEU A 21 -4.38 -10.93 1.49
CA LEU A 21 -3.63 -9.87 2.15
C LEU A 21 -4.26 -9.39 3.45
N GLN A 22 -5.49 -9.85 3.75
CA GLN A 22 -6.37 -9.33 4.80
C GLN A 22 -6.54 -7.81 4.71
N GLU A 23 -6.65 -7.31 3.48
CA GLU A 23 -6.67 -5.88 3.20
C GLU A 23 -8.09 -5.31 3.15
N LYS A 24 -8.29 -4.19 3.86
CA LYS A 24 -9.60 -3.55 3.99
C LYS A 24 -9.86 -2.51 2.90
N GLU A 25 -8.81 -1.88 2.37
CA GLU A 25 -8.93 -0.86 1.33
C GLU A 25 -8.79 -1.50 -0.05
N ILE A 26 -9.87 -2.10 -0.52
CA ILE A 26 -9.95 -2.83 -1.81
C ILE A 26 -9.59 -1.91 -2.99
N ASP A 27 -9.98 -0.64 -2.93
CA ASP A 27 -9.66 0.37 -3.96
C ASP A 27 -8.16 0.53 -4.19
N LEU A 28 -7.34 0.31 -3.16
CA LEU A 28 -5.89 0.42 -3.27
C LEU A 28 -5.31 -0.74 -4.07
N ILE A 29 -5.84 -1.96 -3.92
CA ILE A 29 -5.48 -3.13 -4.74
C ILE A 29 -5.90 -2.89 -6.20
N HIS A 30 -7.11 -2.38 -6.41
CA HIS A 30 -7.59 -2.02 -7.74
C HIS A 30 -6.68 -0.97 -8.41
N SER A 31 -6.19 0.01 -7.64
CA SER A 31 -5.24 1.01 -8.13
C SER A 31 -3.89 0.40 -8.52
N VAL A 32 -3.43 -0.62 -7.79
CA VAL A 32 -2.21 -1.37 -8.16
C VAL A 32 -2.42 -2.12 -9.48
N ILE A 33 -3.53 -2.83 -9.65
CA ILE A 33 -3.82 -3.58 -10.88
C ILE A 33 -3.92 -2.64 -12.08
N ASN A 34 -4.62 -1.51 -11.94
CA ASN A 34 -4.78 -0.53 -13.01
C ASN A 34 -3.46 0.12 -13.47
N VAL A 35 -2.52 0.31 -12.54
CA VAL A 35 -1.27 1.04 -12.82
C VAL A 35 -0.12 0.11 -13.18
N MET A 36 0.00 -1.03 -12.48
CA MET A 36 1.11 -1.96 -12.60
C MET A 36 0.75 -3.24 -13.38
N GLY A 37 -0.53 -3.49 -13.62
CA GLY A 37 -1.03 -4.70 -14.29
C GLY A 37 -1.35 -5.86 -13.34
N LYS A 38 -2.14 -6.81 -13.86
CA LYS A 38 -2.58 -8.01 -13.12
C LYS A 38 -1.42 -8.93 -12.77
N ASP A 39 -0.53 -9.19 -13.73
CA ASP A 39 0.60 -10.11 -13.55
C ASP A 39 1.50 -9.67 -12.41
N PHE A 40 1.82 -8.37 -12.37
CA PHE A 40 2.57 -7.78 -11.28
C PHE A 40 1.86 -7.96 -9.93
N CYS A 41 0.55 -7.71 -9.87
CA CYS A 41 -0.25 -7.88 -8.66
C CYS A 41 -0.20 -9.34 -8.16
N ILE A 42 -0.43 -10.30 -9.05
CA ILE A 42 -0.43 -11.74 -8.73
C ILE A 42 0.96 -12.21 -8.28
N GLN A 43 2.02 -11.82 -8.99
CA GLN A 43 3.39 -12.18 -8.62
C GLN A 43 3.78 -11.59 -7.27
N THR A 44 3.40 -10.34 -7.02
CA THR A 44 3.65 -9.67 -5.73
C THR A 44 2.89 -10.36 -4.60
N MET A 45 1.63 -10.75 -4.83
CA MET A 45 0.84 -11.50 -3.86
C MET A 45 1.48 -12.85 -3.51
N LYS A 46 1.94 -13.63 -4.51
CA LYS A 46 2.65 -14.90 -4.27
C LYS A 46 3.92 -14.68 -3.44
N LYS A 47 4.72 -13.68 -3.80
CA LYS A 47 5.93 -13.30 -3.04
C LYS A 47 5.62 -12.94 -1.58
N VAL A 48 4.48 -12.31 -1.31
CA VAL A 48 4.04 -12.02 0.05
C VAL A 48 3.72 -13.31 0.81
N GLN A 49 3.05 -14.28 0.17
CA GLN A 49 2.76 -15.59 0.79
C GLN A 49 4.07 -16.29 1.17
N ASP A 50 5.03 -16.37 0.24
CA ASP A 50 6.35 -16.98 0.49
C ASP A 50 7.06 -16.31 1.67
N ILE A 51 7.05 -14.97 1.73
CA ILE A 51 7.65 -14.20 2.82
C ILE A 51 6.97 -14.51 4.17
N GLN A 52 5.65 -14.64 4.18
CA GLN A 52 4.89 -14.93 5.39
C GLN A 52 5.13 -16.35 5.88
N GLU A 53 5.22 -17.33 4.98
CA GLU A 53 5.59 -18.71 5.29
C GLU A 53 7.01 -18.82 5.87
N GLN A 54 7.94 -17.96 5.43
CA GLN A 54 9.30 -17.86 5.96
C GLN A 54 9.40 -17.08 7.29
N GLY A 55 8.28 -16.78 7.94
CA GLY A 55 8.25 -16.10 9.25
C GLY A 55 8.04 -14.58 9.18
N GLY A 56 7.75 -14.04 8.00
CA GLY A 56 7.35 -12.64 7.78
C GLY A 56 8.46 -11.61 7.98
N LEU A 57 8.17 -10.35 7.65
CA LEU A 57 9.11 -9.24 7.84
C LEU A 57 8.88 -8.52 9.16
N ASP A 58 9.95 -8.07 9.80
CA ASP A 58 9.84 -7.26 11.02
C ASP A 58 9.45 -5.81 10.70
N LYS A 59 8.63 -5.22 11.57
CA LYS A 59 8.34 -3.79 11.57
C LYS A 59 9.48 -3.05 12.30
N LYS A 60 9.76 -1.81 11.90
CA LYS A 60 10.73 -0.93 12.59
C LYS A 60 10.43 -0.72 14.08
N ASN A 61 9.16 -0.78 14.48
CA ASN A 61 8.74 -0.54 15.86
C ASN A 61 8.46 -1.85 16.62
N GLY A 62 8.96 -2.99 16.13
CA GLY A 62 8.71 -4.32 16.69
C GLY A 62 7.45 -5.01 16.14
N GLY A 63 7.44 -6.34 16.25
CA GLY A 63 6.39 -7.23 15.74
C GLY A 63 6.48 -7.48 14.22
N LYS A 64 5.65 -8.40 13.72
CA LYS A 64 5.60 -8.78 12.30
C LYS A 64 4.77 -7.80 11.47
N ARG A 65 5.22 -7.53 10.24
CA ARG A 65 4.45 -6.82 9.21
C ARG A 65 3.22 -7.63 8.86
N THR A 66 2.13 -6.93 8.59
CA THR A 66 0.92 -7.56 8.06
C THR A 66 1.16 -7.94 6.59
N PRO A 67 0.51 -9.00 6.07
CA PRO A 67 0.67 -9.41 4.67
C PRO A 67 0.47 -8.26 3.69
N GLY A 68 -0.60 -7.48 3.84
CA GLY A 68 -0.81 -6.31 3.00
C GLY A 68 0.18 -5.15 3.24
N GLY A 69 0.71 -5.02 4.46
CA GLY A 69 1.83 -4.10 4.73
C GLY A 69 3.13 -4.50 4.01
N VAL A 70 3.38 -5.80 3.84
CA VAL A 70 4.49 -6.34 3.02
C VAL A 70 4.19 -6.10 1.54
N PHE A 71 2.97 -6.41 1.08
CA PHE A 71 2.53 -6.19 -0.30
C PHE A 71 2.76 -4.74 -0.74
N PHE A 72 2.23 -3.77 -0.01
CA PHE A 72 2.42 -2.35 -0.35
C PHE A 72 3.84 -1.83 -0.10
N CYS A 73 4.70 -2.57 0.61
CA CYS A 73 6.13 -2.28 0.63
C CYS A 73 6.75 -2.65 -0.72
N LEU A 74 6.51 -3.89 -1.17
CA LEU A 74 7.00 -4.39 -2.46
C LEU A 74 6.49 -3.56 -3.64
N VAL A 75 5.21 -3.17 -3.62
CA VAL A 75 4.65 -2.27 -4.66
C VAL A 75 5.42 -0.94 -4.70
N ARG A 76 5.74 -0.35 -3.54
CA ARG A 76 6.49 0.92 -3.48
C ARG A 76 7.92 0.79 -3.95
N ASP A 77 8.55 -0.36 -3.71
CA ASP A 77 9.93 -0.62 -4.11
C ASP A 77 10.07 -0.85 -5.62
N ASN A 78 8.98 -1.19 -6.31
CA ASN A 78 8.95 -1.49 -7.74
C ASN A 78 8.27 -0.43 -8.60
N CYS A 79 7.71 0.63 -8.01
CA CYS A 79 7.02 1.68 -8.77
C CYS A 79 7.85 2.96 -8.91
N THR A 80 7.65 3.64 -10.03
CA THR A 80 8.15 5.00 -10.27
C THR A 80 7.46 6.01 -9.36
N LYS A 81 8.02 7.23 -9.27
CA LYS A 81 7.39 8.32 -8.50
C LYS A 81 5.98 8.65 -9.00
N GLU A 82 5.74 8.56 -10.31
CA GLU A 82 4.45 8.86 -10.91
C GLU A 82 3.41 7.79 -10.61
N GLU A 83 3.78 6.52 -10.75
CA GLU A 83 2.92 5.38 -10.39
C GLU A 83 2.62 5.40 -8.90
N ASN A 84 3.61 5.69 -8.05
CA ASN A 84 3.38 5.86 -6.62
C ASN A 84 2.35 6.94 -6.32
N ALA A 85 2.43 8.08 -7.00
CA ALA A 85 1.50 9.19 -6.84
C ALA A 85 0.08 8.82 -7.29
N LYS A 86 -0.07 7.99 -8.32
CA LYS A 86 -1.36 7.45 -8.79
C LYS A 86 -1.93 6.44 -7.80
N ILE A 87 -1.15 5.43 -7.42
CA ILE A 87 -1.59 4.32 -6.55
C ILE A 87 -1.87 4.81 -5.13
N PHE A 88 -0.95 5.56 -4.52
CA PHE A 88 -1.00 5.92 -3.10
C PHE A 88 -1.49 7.36 -2.86
N LYS A 89 -2.30 7.92 -3.77
CA LYS A 89 -2.74 9.33 -3.73
C LYS A 89 -3.32 9.73 -2.37
N LYS A 90 -4.30 8.97 -1.86
CA LYS A 90 -4.98 9.23 -0.58
C LYS A 90 -3.99 9.17 0.58
N GLN A 91 -3.15 8.13 0.62
CA GLN A 91 -2.16 7.92 1.68
C GLN A 91 -1.08 9.00 1.67
N ASN A 92 -0.67 9.48 0.50
CA ASN A 92 0.31 10.56 0.35
C ASN A 92 -0.25 11.91 0.83
N ILE A 93 -1.51 12.21 0.51
CA ILE A 93 -2.20 13.41 1.01
C ILE A 93 -2.30 13.37 2.54
N GLU A 94 -2.75 12.25 3.11
CA GLU A 94 -2.85 12.08 4.58
C GLU A 94 -1.49 12.15 5.27
N LYS A 95 -0.46 11.54 4.69
CA LYS A 95 0.92 11.62 5.19
C LYS A 95 1.41 13.07 5.19
N ARG A 96 1.13 13.83 4.13
CA ARG A 96 1.50 15.25 4.03
C ARG A 96 0.74 16.10 5.06
N ARG A 97 -0.57 15.88 5.23
CA ARG A 97 -1.39 16.56 6.25
C ARG A 97 -0.84 16.33 7.66
N ARG A 98 -0.54 15.06 8.01
CA ARG A 98 0.07 14.71 9.30
C ARG A 98 1.44 15.35 9.52
N TYR A 99 2.28 15.38 8.49
CA TYR A 99 3.59 16.05 8.55
C TYR A 99 3.44 17.55 8.85
N VAL A 100 2.57 18.25 8.12
CA VAL A 100 2.34 19.69 8.32
C VAL A 100 1.78 19.98 9.71
N ALA A 101 0.80 19.20 10.17
CA ALA A 101 0.23 19.35 11.52
C ALA A 101 1.28 19.16 12.61
N ARG A 102 2.09 18.08 12.52
CA ARG A 102 3.19 17.82 13.46
C ARG A 102 4.24 18.93 13.45
N LYS A 103 4.62 19.43 12.27
CA LYS A 103 5.59 20.53 12.14
C LYS A 103 5.07 21.81 12.79
N LYS A 104 3.77 22.14 12.62
CA LYS A 104 3.15 23.29 13.30
C LYS A 104 3.17 23.16 14.83
N ILE A 105 2.84 21.98 15.36
CA ILE A 105 2.89 21.71 16.80
C ILE A 105 4.32 21.87 17.33
N MET A 106 5.30 21.26 16.67
CA MET A 106 6.71 21.35 17.03
C MET A 106 7.23 22.79 17.04
N LEU A 107 6.88 23.58 16.02
CA LEU A 107 7.24 25.00 15.97
C LEU A 107 6.56 25.82 17.07
N LYS A 108 5.36 25.44 17.52
CA LYS A 108 4.68 26.11 18.64
C LYS A 108 5.36 25.78 19.97
N LEU A 109 5.73 24.52 20.19
CA LEU A 109 6.47 24.07 21.38
C LEU A 109 7.85 24.75 21.47
N ALA A 110 8.62 24.74 20.39
CA ALA A 110 9.94 25.39 20.37
C ALA A 110 9.90 26.91 20.62
N LYS A 111 8.77 27.57 20.33
CA LYS A 111 8.56 28.99 20.66
C LYS A 111 8.17 29.22 22.12
N LEU A 112 7.54 28.24 22.77
CA LEU A 112 7.19 28.29 24.19
C LEU A 112 8.44 28.08 25.06
N ASP A 113 9.36 27.21 24.63
CA ASP A 113 10.63 26.97 25.33
C ASP A 113 11.64 28.13 25.21
N LEU A 114 11.32 29.16 24.42
CA LEU A 114 12.17 30.33 24.17
C LEU A 114 11.70 31.60 24.92
N VAL A 115 10.64 31.49 25.74
CA VAL A 115 10.04 32.56 26.54
C VAL A 115 10.16 32.20 28.01
#